data_AF-A0A2S4L524-F1
#
_entry.id   AF-A0A2S4L524-F1
#
_cell.length_a   1.000
_cell.length_b   1.000
_cell.length_c   1.000
_cell.angle_alpha   90.00
_cell.angle_beta   90.00
_cell.angle_gamma   90.00
#
_symmetry.space_group_name_H-M   'P 1'
#
loop_
_entity.id
_entity.type
_entity.pdbx_description
1 polymer ?
#
loop_
_entity_poly.entity_id
_entity_poly.type
_entity_poly.pdbx_seq_one_letter_code
_entity_poly.pdbx_strand_id
1 'polypeptide(L)'
;MASPQQPSAADASQIQQQRDQGPGSGAAHDLPPTPVPSLDPRLGALDDAPATPGEHDLFTLPALDALKLLSAGVELLVRMTGDVPPTPPPKTPTNPQMSGMQAEKENIVRSLSERSLARMRLQAERKAAEARRETAVDRGQQQLNELQAYSASVSAQLRVQAQHQHDASSSAQEIDGVRLRQRSPSVSPPFASASASASDADPQPYIIVGADSQPLNLQHGAITRKFYSKKEPPISIAQYLLRLHQFCPMSTAVYLATSLYIHRLAVEERAIPVTRRNAHRLVLAGLRVAMKALEDLSYPHTKVAKVGGVSEAELARLEISFCFLAGFELVVGEEPLRRHWEALRDGEAQQMLRGMEMEVPALKLGRRPSEETPEG
;
A
#
# COMPACT_ATOMS: atom_id res chain seq x y z
N MET A 1 70.12 -22.53 24.26
CA MET A 1 68.71 -22.90 24.01
C MET A 1 67.97 -21.61 23.65
N ALA A 2 68.19 -21.02 22.47
CA ALA A 2 67.60 -21.35 21.16
C ALA A 2 66.10 -21.00 21.08
N SER A 3 65.83 -19.82 20.50
CA SER A 3 64.52 -19.25 20.14
C SER A 3 63.81 -20.05 19.02
N PRO A 4 62.48 -19.98 18.90
CA PRO A 4 61.77 -20.69 17.84
C PRO A 4 61.66 -19.85 16.55
N GLN A 5 62.05 -20.48 15.43
CA GLN A 5 61.87 -20.04 14.05
C GLN A 5 60.51 -20.49 13.49
N GLN A 6 59.90 -19.63 12.66
CA GLN A 6 58.71 -19.92 11.84
C GLN A 6 59.05 -20.84 10.65
N PRO A 7 58.14 -21.73 10.20
CA PRO A 7 58.31 -22.47 8.95
C PRO A 7 57.65 -21.78 7.75
N SER A 8 58.32 -21.95 6.61
CA SER A 8 58.07 -21.37 5.28
C SER A 8 56.90 -22.03 4.53
N ALA A 9 56.21 -21.22 3.72
CA ALA A 9 55.15 -21.60 2.80
C ALA A 9 55.71 -22.31 1.56
N ALA A 10 55.62 -23.65 1.49
CA ALA A 10 55.89 -24.38 0.24
C ALA A 10 55.20 -25.75 0.10
N ASP A 11 54.35 -26.21 1.03
CA ASP A 11 53.95 -27.63 1.04
C ASP A 11 52.46 -27.90 1.31
N ALA A 12 51.57 -27.05 0.77
CA ALA A 12 50.12 -27.19 0.92
C ALA A 12 49.37 -27.45 -0.40
N SER A 13 50.08 -27.93 -1.43
CA SER A 13 49.52 -28.15 -2.77
C SER A 13 49.72 -29.59 -3.23
N GLN A 14 49.32 -30.59 -2.44
CA GLN A 14 49.34 -31.99 -2.91
C GLN A 14 48.33 -32.95 -2.26
N ILE A 15 47.36 -32.44 -1.49
CA ILE A 15 46.32 -33.28 -0.88
C ILE A 15 44.94 -32.70 -1.22
N GLN A 16 44.54 -32.76 -2.49
CA GLN A 16 43.11 -32.70 -2.89
C GLN A 16 42.90 -33.15 -4.35
N GLN A 17 43.58 -34.20 -4.80
CA GLN A 17 43.32 -34.82 -6.11
C GLN A 17 43.36 -36.34 -5.95
N GLN A 18 42.29 -36.92 -5.42
CA GLN A 18 41.91 -38.33 -5.61
C GLN A 18 40.64 -38.61 -4.82
N ARG A 19 39.48 -38.18 -5.34
CA ARG A 19 38.16 -38.77 -5.10
C ARG A 19 37.20 -38.21 -6.15
N ASP A 20 37.17 -38.86 -7.31
CA ASP A 20 35.91 -39.17 -8.00
C ASP A 20 36.23 -39.84 -9.34
N GLN A 21 36.03 -41.16 -9.39
CA GLN A 21 35.66 -41.85 -10.61
C GLN A 21 34.68 -42.97 -10.26
N GLY A 22 33.46 -42.85 -10.79
CA GLY A 22 32.45 -43.90 -10.89
C GLY A 22 31.26 -43.41 -11.74
N PRO A 23 30.66 -44.24 -12.60
CA PRO A 23 30.26 -43.84 -13.96
C PRO A 23 28.75 -43.70 -14.16
N GLY A 24 28.32 -42.91 -15.16
CA GLY A 24 26.92 -42.86 -15.58
C GLY A 24 26.64 -41.89 -16.73
N SER A 25 26.47 -42.43 -17.93
CA SER A 25 26.02 -41.74 -19.13
C SER A 25 24.59 -41.19 -18.97
N GLY A 26 24.39 -39.92 -19.29
CA GLY A 26 23.08 -39.28 -19.41
C GLY A 26 23.24 -37.90 -20.06
N ALA A 27 22.69 -37.74 -21.27
CA ALA A 27 22.79 -36.53 -22.08
C ALA A 27 22.33 -35.29 -21.30
N ALA A 28 23.27 -34.39 -21.00
CA ALA A 28 22.95 -33.07 -20.45
C ALA A 28 22.53 -32.16 -21.61
N HIS A 29 21.27 -31.74 -21.59
CA HIS A 29 20.81 -30.61 -22.39
C HIS A 29 21.58 -29.36 -21.94
N ASP A 30 22.41 -28.81 -22.83
CA ASP A 30 23.02 -27.49 -22.64
C ASP A 30 21.90 -26.44 -22.53
N LEU A 31 21.78 -25.83 -21.35
CA LEU A 31 20.94 -24.65 -21.18
C LEU A 31 21.65 -23.45 -21.81
N PRO A 32 20.94 -22.56 -22.52
CA PRO A 32 21.55 -21.36 -23.07
C PRO A 32 22.07 -20.46 -21.93
N PRO A 33 23.16 -19.70 -22.19
CA PRO A 33 23.72 -18.78 -21.21
C PRO A 33 22.68 -17.74 -20.77
N THR A 34 22.81 -17.26 -19.53
CA THR A 34 21.93 -16.22 -18.98
C THR A 34 21.95 -14.98 -19.88
N PRO A 35 20.76 -14.43 -20.24
CA PRO A 35 20.69 -13.28 -21.12
C PRO A 35 21.35 -12.08 -20.45
N VAL A 36 22.23 -11.40 -21.18
CA VAL A 36 22.94 -10.20 -20.74
C VAL A 36 22.09 -8.99 -21.17
N PRO A 37 21.45 -8.26 -20.24
CA PRO A 37 20.51 -7.19 -20.59
C PRO A 37 21.14 -6.02 -21.36
N SER A 38 22.46 -5.83 -21.27
CA SER A 38 23.19 -4.78 -21.98
C SER A 38 23.35 -5.04 -23.49
N LEU A 39 22.93 -6.20 -23.99
CA LEU A 39 23.00 -6.57 -25.41
C LEU A 39 21.63 -6.58 -26.11
N ASP A 40 20.54 -6.18 -25.43
CA ASP A 40 19.21 -6.14 -26.04
C ASP A 40 19.07 -4.92 -26.97
N PRO A 41 18.94 -5.11 -28.30
CA PRO A 41 18.77 -4.02 -29.26
C PRO A 41 17.48 -3.23 -29.04
N ARG A 42 16.51 -3.74 -28.27
CA ARG A 42 15.26 -3.04 -27.93
C ARG A 42 15.42 -2.01 -26.82
N LEU A 43 16.56 -1.97 -26.14
CA LEU A 43 16.89 -0.95 -25.13
C LEU A 43 17.71 0.22 -25.69
N GLY A 44 18.16 0.13 -26.94
CA GLY A 44 18.89 1.19 -27.62
C GLY A 44 17.98 1.98 -28.57
N ALA A 45 17.34 3.04 -28.06
CA ALA A 45 16.97 4.27 -28.79
C ALA A 45 15.78 4.96 -28.09
N LEU A 46 16.06 5.71 -27.03
CA LEU A 46 15.41 7.00 -26.86
C LEU A 46 16.46 8.01 -27.32
N ASP A 47 16.23 8.60 -28.50
CA ASP A 47 17.01 9.72 -29.02
C ASP A 47 16.98 10.86 -28.00
N ASP A 48 18.03 10.97 -27.19
CA ASP A 48 18.36 12.22 -26.50
C ASP A 48 18.86 13.21 -27.55
N ALA A 49 17.95 14.04 -28.05
CA ALA A 49 18.36 15.33 -28.59
C ALA A 49 19.22 16.01 -27.52
N PRO A 50 20.37 16.64 -27.88
CA PRO A 50 21.23 17.26 -26.88
C PRO A 50 20.47 18.44 -26.26
N ALA A 51 19.84 18.18 -25.12
CA ALA A 51 19.36 19.22 -24.24
C ALA A 51 20.58 20.09 -23.94
N THR A 52 20.51 21.36 -24.35
CA THR A 52 21.44 22.39 -23.90
C THR A 52 21.68 22.19 -22.40
N PRO A 53 22.92 22.11 -21.91
CA PRO A 53 23.18 21.86 -20.50
C PRO A 53 22.69 23.08 -19.72
N GLY A 54 21.42 23.04 -19.31
CA GLY A 54 20.90 23.94 -18.30
C GLY A 54 21.76 23.70 -17.07
N GLU A 55 22.33 24.76 -16.50
CA GLU A 55 23.30 24.72 -15.39
C GLU A 55 22.82 24.01 -14.12
N HIS A 56 21.58 23.51 -14.10
CA HIS A 56 20.95 22.87 -12.96
C HIS A 56 20.12 21.67 -13.45
N ASP A 57 20.72 20.48 -13.51
CA ASP A 57 19.98 19.22 -13.67
C ASP A 57 19.74 18.57 -12.31
N LEU A 58 18.51 18.10 -12.07
CA LEU A 58 18.07 17.43 -10.84
C LEU A 58 19.02 16.28 -10.46
N PHE A 59 19.48 15.51 -11.44
CA PHE A 59 20.34 14.34 -11.22
C PHE A 59 21.78 14.72 -10.84
N THR A 60 22.18 15.96 -11.11
CA THR A 60 23.49 16.50 -10.72
C THR A 60 23.48 17.21 -9.36
N LEU A 61 22.30 17.35 -8.73
CA LEU A 61 22.15 18.08 -7.48
C LEU A 61 22.85 17.35 -6.31
N PRO A 62 23.80 17.99 -5.61
CA PRO A 62 24.42 17.41 -4.43
C PRO A 62 23.42 17.21 -3.29
N ALA A 63 23.56 16.11 -2.55
CA ALA A 63 22.67 15.78 -1.43
C ALA A 63 22.64 16.88 -0.35
N LEU A 64 23.75 17.59 -0.15
CA LEU A 64 23.83 18.71 0.79
C LEU A 64 22.97 19.90 0.36
N ASP A 65 22.82 20.14 -0.95
CA ASP A 65 21.99 21.23 -1.44
C ASP A 65 20.50 20.86 -1.37
N ALA A 66 20.14 19.61 -1.67
CA ALA A 66 18.80 19.09 -1.40
C ALA A 66 18.42 19.17 0.09
N LEU A 67 19.38 18.90 0.98
CA LEU A 67 19.20 19.06 2.42
C LEU A 67 18.93 20.52 2.80
N LYS A 68 19.65 21.48 2.21
CA LYS A 68 19.40 22.91 2.43
C LYS A 68 18.01 23.32 1.94
N LEU A 69 17.57 22.83 0.78
CA LEU A 69 16.23 23.06 0.26
C LEU A 69 15.15 22.50 1.21
N LEU A 70 15.32 21.26 1.70
CA LEU A 70 14.44 20.67 2.72
C LEU A 70 14.39 21.55 3.99
N SER A 71 15.55 21.98 4.49
CA SER A 71 15.63 22.83 5.68
C SER A 71 14.87 24.15 5.47
N ALA A 72 15.08 24.81 4.33
CA ALA A 72 14.44 26.07 4.00
C ALA A 72 12.92 25.91 3.86
N GLY A 73 12.45 24.84 3.21
CA GLY A 73 11.03 24.53 3.06
C GLY A 73 10.34 24.28 4.40
N VAL A 74 10.95 23.50 5.29
CA VAL A 74 10.42 23.24 6.63
C VAL A 74 10.41 24.52 7.47
N GLU A 75 11.46 25.33 7.43
CA GLU A 75 11.49 26.61 8.14
C GLU A 75 10.42 27.59 7.63
N LEU A 76 10.14 27.63 6.33
CA LEU A 76 9.06 28.42 5.76
C LEU A 76 7.71 27.99 6.33
N LEU A 77 7.42 26.68 6.33
CA LEU A 77 6.18 26.14 6.89
C LEU A 77 6.02 26.48 8.39
N VAL A 78 7.12 26.43 9.15
CA VAL A 78 7.14 26.81 10.56
C VAL A 78 6.84 28.30 10.75
N ARG A 79 7.43 29.17 9.93
CA ARG A 79 7.18 30.64 9.99
C ARG A 79 5.73 30.96 9.66
N MET A 80 5.15 30.26 8.69
CA MET A 80 3.76 30.47 8.27
C MET A 80 2.73 29.99 9.30
N THR A 81 2.92 28.79 9.84
CA THR A 81 1.99 28.23 10.83
C THR A 81 1.98 29.06 12.11
N GLY A 82 3.13 29.68 12.46
CA GLY A 82 3.29 30.41 13.70
C GLY A 82 3.35 29.48 14.92
N ASP A 83 3.32 30.08 16.10
CA ASP A 83 3.36 29.35 17.37
C ASP A 83 1.92 29.03 17.81
N VAL A 84 1.30 28.06 17.14
CA VAL A 84 -0.02 27.56 17.56
C VAL A 84 0.20 26.67 18.79
N PRO A 85 -0.24 27.07 19.99
CA PRO A 85 -0.15 26.20 21.15
C PRO A 85 -0.94 24.92 20.83
N PRO A 86 -0.41 23.72 21.13
CA PRO A 86 -1.16 22.50 20.92
C PRO A 86 -2.46 22.63 21.69
N THR A 87 -3.58 22.68 20.97
CA THR A 87 -4.90 22.86 21.58
C THR A 87 -5.03 21.79 22.65
N PRO A 88 -5.07 22.15 23.94
CA PRO A 88 -5.18 21.15 24.98
C PRO A 88 -6.45 20.36 24.71
N PRO A 89 -6.45 19.03 24.95
CA PRO A 89 -7.69 18.28 24.92
C PRO A 89 -8.69 18.99 25.84
N PRO A 90 -9.99 19.08 25.45
CA PRO A 90 -10.97 19.78 26.25
C PRO A 90 -10.94 19.24 27.69
N LYS A 91 -10.54 20.10 28.63
CA LYS A 91 -10.40 19.76 30.06
C LYS A 91 -11.73 19.75 30.79
N THR A 92 -12.82 20.10 30.13
CA THR A 92 -14.15 20.05 30.72
C THR A 92 -14.60 18.60 30.76
N PRO A 93 -14.84 17.99 31.95
CA PRO A 93 -15.69 16.81 32.00
C PRO A 93 -17.00 17.20 31.32
N THR A 94 -17.44 16.39 30.37
CA THR A 94 -18.76 16.53 29.75
C THR A 94 -19.76 16.76 30.86
N ASN A 95 -20.41 17.93 30.84
CA ASN A 95 -21.39 18.34 31.85
C ASN A 95 -22.38 17.16 32.05
N PRO A 96 -22.63 16.64 33.26
CA PRO A 96 -23.42 15.42 33.47
C PRO A 96 -24.85 15.50 32.91
N GLN A 97 -25.35 16.72 32.63
CA GLN A 97 -26.62 16.94 31.94
C GLN A 97 -26.62 16.68 30.42
N MET A 98 -25.48 16.42 29.77
CA MET A 98 -25.44 16.03 28.35
C MET A 98 -25.42 14.52 28.12
N SER A 99 -25.45 13.70 29.18
CA SER A 99 -25.57 12.23 29.03
C SER A 99 -26.79 11.83 28.19
N GLY A 100 -27.88 12.60 28.26
CA GLY A 100 -29.05 12.44 27.38
C GLY A 100 -28.75 12.73 25.91
N MET A 101 -27.96 13.76 25.61
CA MET A 101 -27.57 14.11 24.22
C MET A 101 -26.55 13.14 23.62
N GLN A 102 -25.63 12.58 24.42
CA GLN A 102 -24.78 11.48 23.99
C GLN A 102 -25.60 10.21 23.73
N ALA A 103 -26.50 9.84 24.65
CA ALA A 103 -27.40 8.69 24.46
C ALA A 103 -28.34 8.89 23.26
N GLU A 104 -28.82 10.11 23.03
CA GLU A 104 -29.65 10.47 21.87
C GLU A 104 -28.84 10.40 20.57
N LYS A 105 -27.60 10.91 20.56
CA LYS A 105 -26.69 10.77 19.42
C LYS A 105 -26.37 9.31 19.13
N GLU A 106 -26.12 8.50 20.15
CA GLU A 106 -25.90 7.06 20.01
C GLU A 106 -27.15 6.33 19.52
N ASN A 107 -28.34 6.72 19.97
CA ASN A 107 -29.61 6.20 19.48
C ASN A 107 -29.89 6.60 18.03
N ILE A 108 -29.53 7.83 17.62
CA ILE A 108 -29.62 8.28 16.23
C ILE A 108 -28.67 7.46 15.36
N VAL A 109 -27.42 7.25 15.80
CA VAL A 109 -26.45 6.41 15.08
C VAL A 109 -26.92 4.96 14.99
N ARG A 110 -27.45 4.37 16.08
CA ARG A 110 -28.03 3.01 16.05
C ARG A 110 -29.22 2.92 15.11
N SER A 111 -30.17 3.86 15.17
CA SER A 111 -31.36 3.82 14.30
C SER A 111 -31.02 4.01 12.81
N LEU A 112 -30.01 4.82 12.48
CA LEU A 112 -29.49 4.96 11.12
C LEU A 112 -28.74 3.70 10.67
N SER A 113 -27.97 3.09 11.57
CA SER A 113 -27.30 1.80 11.31
C SER A 113 -28.30 0.66 11.09
N GLU A 114 -29.34 0.56 11.91
CA GLU A 114 -30.42 -0.43 11.76
C GLU A 114 -31.18 -0.26 10.44
N ARG A 115 -31.50 0.98 10.05
CA ARG A 115 -32.11 1.27 8.74
C ARG A 115 -31.18 0.92 7.58
N SER A 116 -29.88 1.20 7.71
CA SER A 116 -28.87 0.84 6.70
C SER A 116 -28.74 -0.67 6.56
N LEU A 117 -28.68 -1.40 7.68
CA LEU A 117 -28.57 -2.85 7.73
C LEU A 117 -29.83 -3.55 7.20
N ALA A 118 -31.02 -3.04 7.54
CA ALA A 118 -32.28 -3.51 6.98
C ALA A 118 -32.33 -3.31 5.45
N ARG A 119 -31.84 -2.16 4.96
CA ARG A 119 -31.77 -1.87 3.52
C ARG A 119 -30.78 -2.81 2.81
N MET A 120 -29.64 -3.12 3.44
CA MET A 120 -28.65 -4.05 2.89
C MET A 120 -29.20 -5.49 2.84
N ARG A 121 -29.91 -5.95 3.89
CA ARG A 121 -30.57 -7.26 3.91
C ARG A 121 -31.62 -7.39 2.82
N LEU A 122 -32.46 -6.37 2.64
CA LEU A 122 -33.47 -6.36 1.58
C LEU A 122 -32.84 -6.40 0.18
N GLN A 123 -31.70 -5.75 -0.02
CA GLN A 123 -30.93 -5.86 -1.27
C GLN A 123 -30.35 -7.26 -1.47
N ALA A 124 -29.82 -7.89 -0.41
CA ALA A 124 -29.29 -9.25 -0.47
C ALA A 124 -30.39 -10.27 -0.79
N GLU A 125 -31.56 -10.14 -0.18
CA GLU A 125 -32.73 -10.99 -0.45
C GLU A 125 -33.23 -10.83 -1.90
N ARG A 126 -33.26 -9.60 -2.42
CA ARG A 126 -33.60 -9.35 -3.84
C ARG A 126 -32.61 -10.02 -4.78
N LYS A 127 -31.30 -9.86 -4.54
CA LYS A 127 -30.26 -10.53 -5.34
C LYS A 127 -30.37 -12.05 -5.27
N ALA A 128 -30.64 -12.61 -4.09
CA ALA A 128 -30.83 -14.04 -3.92
C ALA A 128 -32.09 -14.56 -4.64
N ALA A 129 -33.18 -13.78 -4.64
CA ALA A 129 -34.40 -14.11 -5.37
C ALA A 129 -34.21 -14.04 -6.90
N GLU A 130 -33.43 -13.08 -7.39
CA GLU A 130 -33.04 -12.96 -8.80
C GLU A 130 -32.18 -14.16 -9.24
N ALA A 131 -31.13 -14.51 -8.48
CA ALA A 131 -30.30 -15.68 -8.77
C ALA A 131 -31.09 -17.01 -8.74
N ARG A 132 -32.08 -17.14 -7.84
CA ARG A 132 -32.99 -18.29 -7.81
C ARG A 132 -33.93 -18.34 -9.02
N ARG A 133 -34.32 -17.19 -9.56
CA ARG A 133 -35.13 -17.11 -10.79
C ARG A 133 -34.30 -17.47 -12.01
N GLU A 134 -33.08 -16.95 -12.12
CA GLU A 134 -32.15 -17.28 -13.22
C GLU A 134 -31.83 -18.77 -13.26
N THR A 135 -31.49 -19.37 -12.11
CA THR A 135 -31.21 -20.82 -12.01
C THR A 135 -32.44 -21.69 -12.31
N ALA A 136 -33.65 -21.22 -12.04
CA ALA A 136 -34.89 -21.92 -12.41
C ALA A 136 -35.18 -21.85 -13.93
N VAL A 137 -34.87 -20.73 -14.57
CA VAL A 137 -34.98 -20.56 -16.03
C VAL A 137 -33.97 -21.45 -16.75
N ASP A 138 -32.71 -21.49 -16.29
CA ASP A 138 -31.67 -22.35 -16.85
C ASP A 138 -32.03 -23.84 -16.72
N ARG A 139 -32.57 -24.28 -15.58
CA ARG A 139 -33.06 -25.66 -15.42
C ARG A 139 -34.20 -25.98 -16.39
N GLY A 140 -35.12 -25.05 -16.60
CA GLY A 140 -36.22 -25.22 -17.55
C GLY A 140 -35.73 -25.35 -19.00
N GLN A 141 -34.75 -24.54 -19.40
CA GLN A 141 -34.14 -24.62 -20.73
C GLN A 141 -33.30 -25.89 -20.93
N GLN A 142 -32.58 -26.35 -19.90
CA GLN A 142 -31.86 -27.63 -19.94
C GLN A 142 -32.83 -28.80 -20.14
N GLN A 143 -33.96 -28.82 -19.43
CA GLN A 143 -34.95 -29.88 -19.53
C GLN A 143 -35.64 -29.92 -20.91
N LEU A 144 -35.88 -28.75 -21.52
CA LEU A 144 -36.37 -28.64 -22.91
C LEU A 144 -35.36 -29.15 -23.93
N ASN A 145 -34.07 -28.81 -23.78
CA ASN A 145 -33.01 -29.28 -24.66
C ASN A 145 -32.81 -30.81 -24.57
N GLU A 146 -32.91 -31.39 -23.37
CA GLU A 146 -32.85 -32.85 -23.18
C GLU A 146 -34.01 -33.57 -23.88
N LEU A 147 -35.23 -33.05 -23.76
CA LEU A 147 -36.41 -33.61 -24.45
C LEU A 147 -36.27 -33.54 -25.97
N GLN A 148 -35.70 -32.45 -26.49
CA GLN A 148 -35.47 -32.27 -27.92
C GLN A 148 -34.38 -33.21 -28.45
N ALA A 149 -33.31 -33.42 -27.68
CA ALA A 149 -32.26 -34.41 -28.00
C ALA A 149 -32.79 -35.85 -27.98
N TYR A 150 -33.66 -36.19 -27.03
CA TYR A 150 -34.31 -37.50 -26.98
C TYR A 150 -35.23 -37.75 -28.18
N SER A 151 -36.04 -36.75 -28.58
CA SER A 151 -36.85 -36.80 -29.81
C SER A 151 -36.01 -37.02 -31.07
N ALA A 152 -34.86 -36.33 -31.18
CA ALA A 152 -33.95 -36.47 -32.31
C ALA A 152 -33.31 -37.86 -32.39
N SER A 153 -32.96 -38.48 -31.26
CA SER A 153 -32.36 -39.82 -31.24
C SER A 153 -33.37 -40.92 -31.60
N VAL A 154 -34.61 -40.82 -31.11
CA VAL A 154 -35.69 -41.76 -31.45
C VAL A 154 -36.03 -41.70 -32.94
N SER A 155 -36.12 -40.49 -33.51
CA SER A 155 -36.39 -40.32 -34.95
C SER A 155 -35.22 -40.79 -35.83
N ALA A 156 -33.97 -40.67 -35.37
CA ALA A 156 -32.81 -41.25 -36.04
C ALA A 156 -32.84 -42.79 -36.02
N GLN A 157 -33.20 -43.42 -34.89
CA GLN A 157 -33.37 -44.88 -34.82
C GLN A 157 -34.46 -45.41 -35.74
N LEU A 158 -35.60 -44.70 -35.85
CA LEU A 158 -36.64 -45.07 -36.81
C LEU A 158 -36.17 -44.96 -38.27
N ARG A 159 -35.33 -43.98 -38.62
CA ARG A 159 -34.73 -43.90 -39.96
C ARG A 159 -33.78 -45.06 -40.26
N VAL A 160 -32.98 -45.47 -39.28
CA VAL A 160 -32.06 -46.62 -39.42
C VAL A 160 -32.84 -47.93 -39.58
N GLN A 161 -33.97 -48.09 -38.87
CA GLN A 161 -34.89 -49.23 -39.08
C GLN A 161 -35.58 -49.19 -40.46
N ALA A 162 -35.96 -48.01 -40.95
CA ALA A 162 -36.56 -47.87 -42.28
C ALA A 162 -35.59 -48.16 -43.44
N GLN A 163 -34.28 -48.10 -43.19
CA GLN A 163 -33.23 -48.42 -44.18
C GLN A 163 -32.74 -49.88 -44.13
N HIS A 164 -33.27 -50.73 -43.23
CA HIS A 164 -32.92 -52.16 -43.15
C HIS A 164 -34.00 -53.08 -43.76
N GLN A 165 -34.44 -52.77 -44.97
CA GLN A 165 -34.79 -53.78 -45.97
C GLN A 165 -33.89 -53.54 -47.18
N HIS A 166 -32.62 -53.92 -47.07
CA HIS A 166 -31.82 -54.58 -48.11
C HIS A 166 -30.36 -54.67 -47.66
N ASP A 167 -29.89 -55.91 -47.69
CA ASP A 167 -28.51 -56.39 -47.74
C ASP A 167 -27.60 -56.39 -46.50
N ALA A 168 -27.28 -57.63 -46.13
CA ALA A 168 -26.16 -58.06 -45.32
C ALA A 168 -24.95 -58.40 -46.21
N SER A 169 -23.75 -57.93 -45.85
CA SER A 169 -22.56 -58.76 -45.53
C SER A 169 -21.20 -58.01 -45.65
N SER A 170 -20.46 -58.11 -44.54
CA SER A 170 -19.00 -58.07 -44.31
C SER A 170 -18.06 -57.13 -45.08
N SER A 171 -17.25 -56.36 -44.33
CA SER A 171 -15.84 -56.71 -44.11
C SER A 171 -15.20 -55.84 -43.02
N ALA A 172 -14.38 -56.49 -42.19
CA ALA A 172 -13.52 -55.86 -41.19
C ALA A 172 -12.13 -55.59 -41.78
N GLN A 173 -11.50 -54.48 -41.42
CA GLN A 173 -10.06 -54.27 -41.59
C GLN A 173 -9.44 -53.60 -40.35
N GLU A 174 -8.41 -54.24 -39.82
CA GLU A 174 -7.41 -53.70 -38.89
C GLU A 174 -6.16 -53.27 -39.66
N ILE A 175 -5.39 -52.34 -39.05
CA ILE A 175 -3.93 -52.01 -39.10
C ILE A 175 -3.83 -50.46 -39.09
N ASP A 176 -3.34 -49.78 -38.04
CA ASP A 176 -1.91 -49.69 -37.72
C ASP A 176 -1.59 -49.23 -36.26
N GLY A 177 -1.51 -50.18 -35.32
CA GLY A 177 -0.48 -50.14 -34.27
C GLY A 177 -0.62 -49.31 -32.96
N VAL A 178 -1.63 -48.45 -32.71
CA VAL A 178 -1.76 -47.75 -31.40
C VAL A 178 -3.22 -47.70 -30.90
N ARG A 179 -3.50 -48.36 -29.77
CA ARG A 179 -4.83 -48.46 -29.14
C ARG A 179 -5.16 -47.22 -28.29
N LEU A 180 -5.83 -46.22 -28.87
CA LEU A 180 -6.46 -45.14 -28.12
C LEU A 180 -7.84 -45.59 -27.61
N ARG A 181 -7.87 -46.06 -26.36
CA ARG A 181 -9.08 -46.41 -25.62
C ARG A 181 -9.91 -45.15 -25.39
N GLN A 182 -10.87 -44.88 -26.27
CA GLN A 182 -11.92 -43.89 -26.01
C GLN A 182 -12.70 -44.34 -24.77
N ARG A 183 -12.39 -43.69 -23.65
CA ARG A 183 -13.07 -43.85 -22.38
C ARG A 183 -14.38 -43.07 -22.48
N SER A 184 -15.48 -43.78 -22.68
CA SER A 184 -16.80 -43.26 -22.32
C SER A 184 -16.76 -42.87 -20.83
N PRO A 185 -17.18 -41.65 -20.45
CA PRO A 185 -17.15 -41.23 -19.06
C PRO A 185 -18.22 -42.00 -18.28
N SER A 186 -17.74 -42.93 -17.46
CA SER A 186 -18.45 -43.53 -16.35
C SER A 186 -18.87 -42.47 -15.34
N VAL A 187 -20.19 -42.35 -15.14
CA VAL A 187 -20.88 -42.48 -13.85
C VAL A 187 -20.05 -42.15 -12.59
N SER A 188 -20.48 -41.06 -11.94
CA SER A 188 -20.42 -40.72 -10.51
C SER A 188 -19.06 -40.35 -9.86
N PRO A 189 -18.91 -39.14 -9.29
CA PRO A 189 -18.02 -38.93 -8.17
C PRO A 189 -18.62 -39.57 -6.89
N PRO A 190 -17.80 -40.25 -6.07
CA PRO A 190 -18.21 -40.80 -4.80
C PRO A 190 -17.95 -39.77 -3.70
N PHE A 191 -18.98 -39.10 -3.18
CA PHE A 191 -19.13 -38.78 -1.75
C PHE A 191 -20.45 -38.06 -1.52
N ALA A 192 -21.52 -38.84 -1.37
CA ALA A 192 -22.72 -38.40 -0.67
C ALA A 192 -22.95 -39.40 0.46
N SER A 193 -22.57 -39.02 1.68
CA SER A 193 -23.24 -39.40 2.93
C SER A 193 -22.42 -38.93 4.14
N ALA A 194 -22.48 -37.63 4.41
CA ALA A 194 -22.60 -37.20 5.78
C ALA A 194 -23.87 -36.36 5.84
N SER A 195 -24.95 -36.98 6.32
CA SER A 195 -26.08 -36.29 6.90
C SER A 195 -25.58 -35.46 8.07
N ALA A 196 -25.02 -34.29 7.79
CA ALA A 196 -24.86 -33.24 8.77
C ALA A 196 -26.25 -32.62 8.93
N SER A 197 -26.86 -32.91 10.07
CA SER A 197 -27.83 -32.02 10.70
C SER A 197 -27.51 -30.58 10.33
N ALA A 198 -28.49 -29.88 9.77
CA ALA A 198 -28.51 -28.42 9.74
C ALA A 198 -28.63 -27.94 11.20
N SER A 199 -27.57 -28.12 11.98
CA SER A 199 -27.37 -27.37 13.21
C SER A 199 -26.99 -25.98 12.78
N ASP A 200 -27.76 -24.98 13.23
CA ASP A 200 -27.33 -23.60 13.48
C ASP A 200 -25.82 -23.42 13.34
N ALA A 201 -25.35 -23.18 12.10
CA ALA A 201 -24.10 -22.51 11.93
C ALA A 201 -24.47 -21.05 12.14
N ASP A 202 -24.41 -20.59 13.39
CA ASP A 202 -24.41 -19.17 13.70
C ASP A 202 -23.55 -18.47 12.66
N PRO A 203 -24.08 -17.49 11.91
CA PRO A 203 -23.29 -16.78 10.93
C PRO A 203 -22.12 -16.17 11.70
N GLN A 204 -20.92 -16.71 11.49
CA GLN A 204 -19.69 -16.20 12.10
C GLN A 204 -19.72 -14.68 11.94
N PRO A 205 -19.56 -13.91 13.04
CA PRO A 205 -19.72 -12.47 12.97
C PRO A 205 -18.74 -11.97 11.91
N TYR A 206 -19.27 -11.46 10.80
CA TYR A 206 -18.44 -10.85 9.79
C TYR A 206 -17.79 -9.64 10.47
N ILE A 207 -16.48 -9.72 10.68
CA ILE A 207 -15.73 -8.63 11.30
C ILE A 207 -15.74 -7.50 10.28
N ILE A 208 -16.62 -6.52 10.50
CA ILE A 208 -16.54 -5.25 9.79
C ILE A 208 -15.27 -4.58 10.32
N VAL A 209 -14.19 -4.66 9.56
CA VAL A 209 -12.95 -3.95 9.86
C VAL A 209 -13.29 -2.46 9.98
N GLY A 210 -13.21 -1.94 11.20
CA GLY A 210 -13.53 -0.55 11.50
C GLY A 210 -14.97 -0.26 11.97
N ALA A 211 -15.79 -1.27 12.31
CA ALA A 211 -17.10 -1.04 12.95
C ALA A 211 -17.02 -0.16 14.21
N ASP A 212 -15.96 -0.32 14.99
CA ASP A 212 -15.68 0.48 16.20
C ASP A 212 -14.61 1.56 15.96
N SER A 213 -14.30 1.87 14.69
CA SER A 213 -13.27 2.87 14.38
C SER A 213 -13.74 4.26 14.77
N GLN A 214 -12.84 5.00 15.45
CA GLN A 214 -13.08 6.40 15.76
C GLN A 214 -13.19 7.21 14.46
N PRO A 215 -13.88 8.36 14.45
CA PRO A 215 -13.97 9.17 13.24
C PRO A 215 -12.57 9.63 12.81
N LEU A 216 -12.36 9.74 11.48
CA LEU A 216 -11.04 9.93 10.85
C LEU A 216 -10.27 11.14 11.44
N ASN A 217 -10.98 12.23 11.71
CA ASN A 217 -10.41 13.43 12.33
C ASN A 217 -9.82 13.17 13.73
N LEU A 218 -10.44 12.29 14.53
CA LEU A 218 -9.93 11.92 15.86
C LEU A 218 -8.69 11.04 15.73
N GLN A 219 -8.70 10.11 14.77
CA GLN A 219 -7.56 9.25 14.46
C GLN A 219 -6.36 10.10 13.98
N HIS A 220 -6.57 10.97 12.99
CA HIS A 220 -5.57 11.90 12.49
C HIS A 220 -5.02 12.79 13.60
N GLY A 221 -5.88 13.34 14.46
CA GLY A 221 -5.44 14.13 15.61
C GLY A 221 -4.57 13.33 16.60
N ALA A 222 -4.87 12.04 16.82
CA ALA A 222 -4.08 11.17 17.68
C ALA A 222 -2.70 10.84 17.08
N ILE A 223 -2.64 10.64 15.77
CA ILE A 223 -1.41 10.38 15.02
C ILE A 223 -0.53 11.64 15.00
N THR A 224 -1.10 12.78 14.61
CA THR A 224 -0.42 14.08 14.54
C THR A 224 0.22 14.47 15.88
N ARG A 225 -0.43 14.15 17.02
CA ARG A 225 0.13 14.38 18.36
C ARG A 225 1.47 13.67 18.62
N LYS A 226 1.77 12.57 17.93
CA LYS A 226 3.03 11.81 18.13
C LYS A 226 4.27 12.60 17.68
N PHE A 227 4.10 13.55 16.77
CA PHE A 227 5.16 14.41 16.29
C PHE A 227 5.46 15.60 17.21
N TYR A 228 4.60 15.92 18.18
CA TYR A 228 4.80 17.09 19.05
C TYR A 228 5.75 16.80 20.21
N SER A 229 6.83 17.58 20.29
CA SER A 229 7.73 17.62 21.44
C SER A 229 7.11 18.42 22.58
N LYS A 230 7.48 18.08 23.82
CA LYS A 230 7.05 18.82 25.03
C LYS A 230 7.52 20.28 25.02
N LYS A 231 8.75 20.51 24.54
CA LYS A 231 9.37 21.83 24.36
C LYS A 231 9.98 21.88 22.96
N GLU A 232 10.17 23.08 22.42
CA GLU A 232 10.95 23.28 21.19
C GLU A 232 12.39 22.75 21.41
N PRO A 233 12.92 21.91 20.50
CA PRO A 233 14.32 21.51 20.57
C PRO A 233 15.26 22.71 20.41
N PRO A 234 16.35 22.80 21.19
CA PRO A 234 17.26 23.96 21.14
C PRO A 234 18.15 24.00 19.88
N ILE A 235 18.18 22.92 19.10
CA ILE A 235 18.93 22.81 17.84
C ILE A 235 18.06 23.26 16.68
N SER A 236 18.59 24.03 15.73
CA SER A 236 17.82 24.42 14.53
C SER A 236 17.56 23.22 13.61
N ILE A 237 16.56 23.33 12.72
CA ILE A 237 16.27 22.28 11.72
C ILE A 237 17.49 22.05 10.82
N ALA A 238 18.13 23.12 10.35
CA ALA A 238 19.34 23.03 9.53
C ALA A 238 20.46 22.26 10.24
N GLN A 239 20.77 22.60 11.49
CA GLN A 239 21.81 21.92 12.26
C GLN A 239 21.46 20.45 12.55
N TYR A 240 20.18 20.17 12.82
CA TYR A 240 19.71 18.80 13.05
C TYR A 240 19.82 17.94 11.79
N LEU A 241 19.46 18.50 10.63
CA LEU A 241 19.65 17.85 9.33
C LEU A 241 21.12 17.60 9.01
N LEU A 242 21.99 18.60 9.22
CA LEU A 242 23.44 18.44 9.03
C LEU A 242 24.03 17.32 9.91
N ARG A 243 23.59 17.25 11.17
CA ARG A 243 23.95 16.13 12.07
C ARG A 243 23.49 14.79 11.49
N LEU A 244 22.25 14.69 11.01
CA LEU A 244 21.75 13.46 10.39
C LEU A 244 22.59 13.08 9.17
N HIS A 245 22.88 14.03 8.28
CA HIS A 245 23.71 13.81 7.09
C HIS A 245 25.14 13.38 7.44
N GLN A 246 25.74 13.94 8.50
CA GLN A 246 27.10 13.59 8.92
C GLN A 246 27.23 12.13 9.37
N PHE A 247 26.25 11.59 10.11
CA PHE A 247 26.33 10.24 10.67
C PHE A 247 25.56 9.19 9.87
N CYS A 248 24.55 9.63 9.11
CA CYS A 248 23.67 8.86 8.24
C CYS A 248 23.50 9.62 6.91
N PRO A 249 24.54 9.69 6.06
CA PRO A 249 24.43 10.35 4.76
C PRO A 249 23.36 9.64 3.94
N MET A 250 22.47 10.45 3.34
CA MET A 250 21.33 10.01 2.54
C MET A 250 21.47 10.61 1.14
N SER A 251 20.87 9.95 0.15
CA SER A 251 20.84 10.44 -1.23
C SER A 251 20.03 11.74 -1.39
N THR A 252 20.31 12.47 -2.46
CA THR A 252 19.55 13.66 -2.88
C THR A 252 18.05 13.37 -2.97
N ALA A 253 17.69 12.21 -3.53
CA ALA A 253 16.31 11.75 -3.67
C ALA A 253 15.58 11.67 -2.31
N VAL A 254 16.23 11.15 -1.27
CA VAL A 254 15.63 11.04 0.07
C VAL A 254 15.31 12.40 0.68
N TYR A 255 16.20 13.39 0.53
CA TYR A 255 15.95 14.74 1.04
C TYR A 255 14.82 15.44 0.30
N LEU A 256 14.81 15.35 -1.04
CA LEU A 256 13.76 15.96 -1.86
C LEU A 256 12.40 15.27 -1.66
N ALA A 257 12.36 13.93 -1.62
CA ALA A 257 11.15 13.18 -1.35
C ALA A 257 10.59 13.47 0.04
N THR A 258 11.46 13.61 1.05
CA THR A 258 11.02 14.05 2.39
C THR A 258 10.37 15.43 2.34
N SER A 259 10.95 16.37 1.58
CA SER A 259 10.37 17.70 1.40
C SER A 259 9.00 17.61 0.73
N LEU A 260 8.87 16.80 -0.31
CA LEU A 260 7.61 16.55 -1.02
C LEU A 260 6.55 15.94 -0.11
N TYR A 261 6.90 14.92 0.68
CA TYR A 261 5.96 14.31 1.63
C TYR A 261 5.47 15.32 2.67
N ILE A 262 6.38 16.12 3.24
CA ILE A 262 5.99 17.15 4.21
C ILE A 262 5.12 18.22 3.54
N HIS A 263 5.43 18.61 2.30
CA HIS A 263 4.61 19.55 1.52
C HIS A 263 3.19 19.02 1.31
N ARG A 264 3.04 17.78 0.84
CA ARG A 264 1.73 17.13 0.68
C ARG A 264 0.93 17.13 1.98
N LEU A 265 1.55 16.68 3.06
CA LEU A 265 0.91 16.58 4.37
C LEU A 265 0.52 17.95 4.97
N ALA A 266 1.33 18.98 4.75
CA ALA A 266 1.14 20.30 5.37
C ALA A 266 0.29 21.26 4.53
N VAL A 267 0.47 21.25 3.20
CA VAL A 267 -0.08 22.24 2.27
C VAL A 267 -1.26 21.68 1.49
N GLU A 268 -1.07 20.53 0.85
CA GLU A 268 -2.09 19.94 -0.05
C GLU A 268 -3.24 19.33 0.77
N GLU A 269 -2.92 18.40 1.67
CA GLU A 269 -3.90 17.67 2.48
C GLU A 269 -4.29 18.42 3.77
N ARG A 270 -3.43 19.35 4.22
CA ARG A 270 -3.56 20.07 5.49
C ARG A 270 -3.77 19.12 6.70
N ALA A 271 -3.15 17.94 6.65
CA ALA A 271 -3.26 16.90 7.66
C ALA A 271 -2.51 17.24 8.95
N ILE A 272 -1.41 17.99 8.85
CA ILE A 272 -0.59 18.41 9.99
C ILE A 272 -0.05 19.84 9.83
N PRO A 273 -0.32 20.76 10.77
CA PRO A 273 0.35 22.06 10.79
C PRO A 273 1.79 21.89 11.27
N VAL A 274 2.76 22.45 10.54
CA VAL A 274 4.19 22.31 10.87
C VAL A 274 4.61 23.43 11.81
N THR A 275 5.05 23.07 13.02
CA THR A 275 5.41 24.00 14.09
C THR A 275 6.82 23.74 14.58
N ARG A 276 7.39 24.71 15.31
CA ARG A 276 8.68 24.57 16.02
C ARG A 276 8.76 23.35 16.93
N ARG A 277 7.61 22.90 17.45
CA ARG A 277 7.53 21.77 18.38
C ARG A 277 7.43 20.41 17.70
N ASN A 278 7.06 20.35 16.42
CA ASN A 278 6.89 19.08 15.71
C ASN A 278 7.86 18.87 14.54
N ALA A 279 8.45 19.94 14.00
CA ALA A 279 9.25 19.90 12.78
C ALA A 279 10.40 18.87 12.85
N HIS A 280 11.19 18.82 13.94
CA HIS A 280 12.31 17.88 14.06
C HIS A 280 11.88 16.41 14.00
N ARG A 281 10.77 16.08 14.67
CA ARG A 281 10.23 14.70 14.69
C ARG A 281 9.59 14.34 13.36
N LEU A 282 8.92 15.31 12.73
CA LEU A 282 8.31 15.13 11.42
C LEU A 282 9.38 14.89 10.35
N VAL A 283 10.44 15.69 10.34
CA VAL A 283 11.58 15.53 9.43
C VAL A 283 12.32 14.21 9.67
N LEU A 284 12.56 13.84 10.93
CA LEU A 284 13.19 12.55 11.26
C LEU A 284 12.38 11.37 10.71
N ALA A 285 11.05 11.40 10.89
CA ALA A 285 10.16 10.36 10.40
C ALA A 285 10.13 10.32 8.87
N GLY A 286 10.00 11.49 8.22
CA GLY A 286 9.98 11.60 6.76
C GLY A 286 11.27 11.09 6.13
N LEU A 287 12.44 11.47 6.66
CA LEU A 287 13.73 10.95 6.20
C LEU A 287 13.84 9.44 6.38
N ARG A 288 13.37 8.93 7.52
CA ARG A 288 13.41 7.48 7.80
C ARG A 288 12.54 6.71 6.81
N VAL A 289 11.33 7.19 6.54
CA VAL A 289 10.39 6.56 5.60
C VAL A 289 10.91 6.67 4.17
N ALA A 290 11.36 7.86 3.75
CA ALA A 290 11.91 8.08 2.41
C ALA A 290 13.15 7.22 2.13
N MET A 291 14.08 7.12 3.09
CA MET A 291 15.25 6.24 2.98
C MET A 291 14.83 4.78 2.75
N LYS A 292 13.84 4.29 3.50
CA LYS A 292 13.36 2.91 3.34
C LYS A 292 12.58 2.68 2.04
N ALA A 293 12.00 3.72 1.47
CA ALA A 293 11.20 3.62 0.25
C ALA A 293 12.06 3.74 -1.03
N LEU A 294 13.16 4.50 -0.98
CA LEU A 294 13.91 4.92 -2.16
C LEU A 294 15.32 4.35 -2.24
N GLU A 295 15.93 3.95 -1.12
CA GLU A 295 17.29 3.40 -1.11
C GLU A 295 17.27 1.88 -0.98
N ASP A 296 18.13 1.21 -1.73
CA ASP A 296 18.30 -0.25 -1.65
C ASP A 296 18.83 -0.69 -0.27
N LEU A 297 19.65 0.15 0.35
CA LEU A 297 20.26 -0.09 1.65
C LEU A 297 19.85 1.02 2.62
N SER A 298 19.20 0.64 3.72
CA SER A 298 18.84 1.57 4.79
C SER A 298 19.71 1.38 6.03
N TYR A 299 19.97 2.47 6.76
CA TYR A 299 20.71 2.37 8.02
C TYR A 299 19.94 1.56 9.07
N PRO A 300 20.65 0.84 9.96
CA PRO A 300 20.03 0.15 11.09
C PRO A 300 19.18 1.11 11.93
N HIS A 301 18.02 0.62 12.38
CA HIS A 301 17.06 1.40 13.17
C HIS A 301 17.68 2.02 14.42
N THR A 302 18.52 1.23 15.10
CA THR A 302 19.29 1.62 16.29
C THR A 302 20.21 2.81 16.02
N LYS A 303 20.87 2.85 14.85
CA LYS A 303 21.77 3.94 14.45
C LYS A 303 20.98 5.22 14.19
N VAL A 304 19.90 5.14 13.40
CA VAL A 304 19.07 6.31 13.09
C VAL A 304 18.43 6.89 14.36
N ALA A 305 17.96 6.05 15.28
CA ALA A 305 17.39 6.50 16.56
C ALA A 305 18.43 7.25 17.41
N LYS A 306 19.65 6.69 17.54
CA LYS A 306 20.75 7.34 18.27
C LYS A 306 21.15 8.68 17.66
N VAL A 307 21.31 8.75 16.34
CA VAL A 307 21.68 10.00 15.65
C VAL A 307 20.55 11.03 15.77
N GLY A 308 19.30 10.61 15.58
CA GLY A 308 18.11 11.46 15.73
C GLY A 308 17.75 11.85 17.17
N GLY A 309 18.46 11.30 18.17
CA GLY A 309 18.26 11.66 19.58
C GLY A 309 16.91 11.21 20.16
N VAL A 310 16.38 10.08 19.66
CA VAL A 310 15.12 9.48 20.13
C VAL A 310 15.33 8.02 20.53
N SER A 311 14.41 7.46 21.31
CA SER A 311 14.43 6.02 21.57
C SER A 311 14.02 5.21 20.33
N GLU A 312 14.45 3.96 20.21
CA GLU A 312 14.09 3.10 19.08
C GLU A 312 12.57 2.88 18.97
N ALA A 313 11.91 2.69 20.11
CA ALA A 313 10.45 2.56 20.17
C ALA A 313 9.74 3.86 19.76
N GLU A 314 10.33 5.02 20.02
CA GLU A 314 9.80 6.30 19.59
C GLU A 314 10.01 6.51 18.09
N LEU A 315 11.18 6.18 17.55
CA LEU A 315 11.42 6.22 16.11
C LEU A 315 10.44 5.31 15.36
N ALA A 316 10.21 4.10 15.87
CA ALA A 316 9.23 3.18 15.27
C ALA A 316 7.82 3.77 15.26
N ARG A 317 7.37 4.39 16.37
CA ARG A 317 6.07 5.06 16.42
C ARG A 317 5.98 6.24 15.45
N LEU A 318 7.03 7.04 15.34
CA LEU A 318 7.08 8.19 14.43
C LEU A 318 6.99 7.73 12.97
N GLU A 319 7.73 6.67 12.61
CA GLU A 319 7.71 6.07 11.28
C GLU A 319 6.31 5.56 10.90
N ILE A 320 5.71 4.74 11.78
CA ILE A 320 4.35 4.22 11.58
C ILE A 320 3.35 5.37 11.44
N SER A 321 3.44 6.36 12.33
CA SER A 321 2.56 7.54 12.30
C SER A 321 2.67 8.31 10.99
N PHE A 322 3.89 8.44 10.44
CA PHE A 322 4.13 9.14 9.19
C PHE A 322 3.52 8.39 8.01
N CYS A 323 3.70 7.07 7.95
CA CYS A 323 3.10 6.25 6.89
C CYS A 323 1.57 6.34 6.88
N PHE A 324 0.93 6.32 8.07
CA PHE A 324 -0.52 6.50 8.17
C PHE A 324 -0.98 7.90 7.73
N LEU A 325 -0.24 8.95 8.08
CA LEU A 325 -0.58 10.30 7.59
C LEU A 325 -0.43 10.39 6.07
N ALA A 326 0.63 9.80 5.50
CA ALA A 326 0.89 9.81 4.07
C ALA A 326 0.04 8.82 3.26
N GLY A 327 -0.94 8.14 3.89
CA GLY A 327 -1.78 7.15 3.22
C GLY A 327 -1.01 5.98 2.60
N PHE A 328 0.25 5.74 3.03
CA PHE A 328 1.20 4.82 2.38
C PHE A 328 1.52 5.14 0.91
N GLU A 329 1.20 6.35 0.43
CA GLU A 329 1.54 6.81 -0.93
C GLU A 329 2.98 7.36 -0.96
N LEU A 330 3.95 6.44 -0.87
CA LEU A 330 5.39 6.74 -0.77
C LEU A 330 6.14 6.59 -2.11
N VAL A 331 5.44 6.28 -3.20
CA VAL A 331 6.07 6.18 -4.52
C VAL A 331 6.22 7.59 -5.08
N VAL A 332 7.46 7.93 -5.45
CA VAL A 332 7.79 9.24 -6.03
C VAL A 332 8.36 9.03 -7.41
N GLY A 333 7.60 9.44 -8.43
CA GLY A 333 8.10 9.48 -9.81
C GLY A 333 9.02 10.68 -10.04
N GLU A 334 9.78 10.62 -11.12
CA GLU A 334 10.69 11.70 -11.53
C GLU A 334 9.96 13.03 -11.71
N GLU A 335 8.84 13.03 -12.44
CA GLU A 335 8.12 14.24 -12.80
C GLU A 335 7.59 15.01 -11.57
N PRO A 336 6.87 14.40 -10.60
CA PRO A 336 6.51 15.08 -9.35
C PRO A 336 7.72 15.61 -8.57
N LEU A 337 8.82 14.87 -8.55
CA LEU A 337 10.02 15.25 -7.81
C LEU A 337 10.72 16.45 -8.46
N ARG A 338 10.82 16.46 -9.79
CA ARG A 338 11.39 17.55 -10.59
C ARG A 338 10.59 18.84 -10.39
N ARG A 339 9.27 18.78 -10.56
CA ARG A 339 8.38 19.93 -10.31
C ARG A 339 8.52 20.48 -8.90
N HIS A 340 8.56 19.60 -7.90
CA HIS A 340 8.73 20.01 -6.50
C HIS A 340 10.08 20.69 -6.27
N TRP A 341 11.15 20.14 -6.84
CA TRP A 341 12.48 20.72 -6.75
C TRP A 341 12.57 22.10 -7.42
N GLU A 342 11.99 22.27 -8.60
CA GLU A 342 11.90 23.56 -9.30
C GLU A 342 11.13 24.59 -8.45
N ALA A 343 9.97 24.20 -7.89
CA ALA A 343 9.18 25.08 -7.03
C ALA A 343 9.93 25.50 -5.75
N LEU A 344 10.76 24.62 -5.18
CA LEU A 344 11.64 24.94 -4.05
C LEU A 344 12.78 25.89 -4.44
N ARG A 345 13.37 25.70 -5.63
CA ARG A 345 14.50 26.51 -6.12
C ARG A 345 14.06 27.92 -6.49
N ASP A 346 12.97 28.03 -7.23
CA ASP A 346 12.50 29.29 -7.80
C ASP A 346 11.78 30.16 -6.75
N GLY A 347 11.68 29.65 -5.51
CA GLY A 347 10.95 30.31 -4.44
C GLY A 347 9.45 30.38 -4.68
N GLU A 348 8.93 29.69 -5.71
CA GLU A 348 7.49 29.62 -5.98
C GLU A 348 6.72 29.05 -4.81
N ALA A 349 7.33 28.17 -4.00
CA ALA A 349 6.75 27.77 -2.72
C ALA A 349 6.40 29.00 -1.85
N GLN A 350 7.26 30.02 -1.77
CA GLN A 350 6.95 31.27 -1.06
C GLN A 350 5.82 32.07 -1.71
N GLN A 351 5.63 31.95 -3.03
CA GLN A 351 4.67 32.73 -3.82
C GLN A 351 3.28 32.08 -3.91
N MET A 352 3.20 30.77 -4.16
CA MET A 352 1.97 29.96 -4.12
C MET A 352 1.33 29.99 -2.73
N LEU A 353 2.14 29.89 -1.67
CA LEU A 353 1.67 29.95 -0.29
C LEU A 353 1.13 31.34 0.10
N ARG A 354 1.64 32.42 -0.51
CA ARG A 354 1.10 33.79 -0.36
C ARG A 354 -0.26 33.96 -1.06
N GLY A 355 -0.51 33.21 -2.13
CA GLY A 355 -1.83 33.14 -2.80
C GLY A 355 -2.92 32.52 -1.92
N MET A 356 -2.58 31.49 -1.14
CA MET A 356 -3.52 30.85 -0.20
C MET A 356 -3.97 31.78 0.96
N GLU A 357 -3.16 32.78 1.34
CA GLU A 357 -3.56 33.77 2.35
C GLU A 357 -4.69 34.69 1.87
N MET A 358 -4.83 34.93 0.56
CA MET A 358 -5.90 35.78 0.03
C MET A 358 -7.26 35.10 -0.07
N GLU A 359 -7.30 33.76 -0.09
CA GLU A 359 -8.56 33.00 -0.28
C GLU A 359 -9.25 32.54 1.01
N VAL A 360 -8.70 32.80 2.20
CA VAL A 360 -9.39 32.42 3.45
C VAL A 360 -10.37 33.53 3.85
N PRO A 361 -11.70 33.35 3.69
CA PRO A 361 -12.66 34.33 4.18
C PRO A 361 -12.57 34.32 5.70
N ALA A 362 -12.13 35.42 6.29
CA ALA A 362 -12.07 35.58 7.73
C ALA A 362 -13.50 35.48 8.32
N LEU A 363 -13.90 34.28 8.73
CA LEU A 363 -15.13 34.05 9.49
C LEU A 363 -14.94 34.65 10.89
N LYS A 364 -15.22 35.95 10.99
CA LYS A 364 -15.33 36.66 12.26
C LYS A 364 -16.54 36.11 13.00
N LEU A 365 -16.31 35.24 13.99
CA LEU A 365 -17.33 34.87 14.97
C LEU A 365 -17.74 36.12 15.74
N GLY A 366 -18.94 36.63 15.45
CA GLY A 366 -19.53 37.75 16.17
C GLY A 366 -19.59 37.46 17.67
N ARG A 367 -19.18 38.45 18.47
CA ARG A 367 -19.28 38.40 19.94
C ARG A 367 -20.76 38.24 20.31
N ARG A 368 -21.09 37.19 21.08
CA ARG A 368 -22.46 37.00 21.58
C ARG A 368 -22.88 38.22 22.42
N PRO A 369 -24.12 38.70 22.30
CA PRO A 369 -24.65 39.73 23.19
C PRO A 369 -24.63 39.21 24.62
N SER A 370 -24.10 40.01 25.54
CA SER A 370 -24.19 39.77 26.98
C SER A 370 -25.64 39.99 27.40
N GLU A 371 -26.28 38.99 28.01
CA GLU A 371 -27.57 39.15 28.67
C GLU A 371 -27.40 40.13 29.84
N GLU A 372 -28.04 41.29 29.72
CA GLU A 372 -28.25 42.22 30.83
C GLU A 372 -29.14 41.55 31.87
N THR A 373 -28.65 41.50 33.10
CA THR A 373 -29.44 41.13 34.28
C THR A 373 -30.26 42.36 34.69
N PRO A 374 -31.58 42.27 34.85
CA PRO A 374 -32.34 43.37 35.42
C PRO A 374 -32.22 43.29 36.96
N GLU A 375 -31.60 44.31 37.55
CA GLU A 375 -31.92 44.67 38.94
C GLU A 375 -33.31 45.30 38.97
N GLY A 376 -34.19 44.75 39.81
CA GLY A 376 -35.54 45.22 40.06
C GLY A 376 -36.18 44.43 41.19
#